data_AF-A0A7X2MKZ3-F1
#
_entry.id   AF-A0A7X2MKZ3-F1
#
_cell.length_a   1.000
_cell.length_b   1.000
_cell.length_c   1.000
_cell.angle_alpha   90.00
_cell.angle_beta   90.00
_cell.angle_gamma   90.00
#
_symmetry.space_group_name_H-M   'P 1'
#
loop_
_entity.id
_entity.type
_entity.pdbx_description
1 polymer ?
#
loop_
_entity_poly.entity_id
_entity_poly.type
_entity_poly.pdbx_seq_one_letter_code
_entity_poly.pdbx_strand_id
1 'polypeptide(L)'
;VLWDDNPAQFVINAMAPADVASIVVDEDNHTMDIAVEAGNLAQAIGRNGQNVRLASQLSGWELNVMTVDDLQAKHQAEAHAAIDMFTKHLDIDEEFATVLVEEGFSSLEELAYVPINELLEVDGLDEETIEALRERAKNALTTLALAKEESLGNQEPAEDLLNLEGLDRALAFRLASKGVCTLEDLAEQGVDDLTDIEGMSDEQAGALIMAARNICWFGDDA
;
A
#
# COMPACT_ATOMS: atom_id res chain seq x y z
N VAL A 1 -17.92 22.68 -15.46
CA VAL A 1 -17.10 21.54 -15.92
C VAL A 1 -17.79 20.93 -17.12
N LEU A 2 -17.08 20.76 -18.23
CA LEU A 2 -17.58 20.05 -19.41
C LEU A 2 -17.40 18.55 -19.13
N TRP A 3 -18.47 17.76 -19.20
CA TRP A 3 -18.41 16.31 -18.99
C TRP A 3 -17.76 15.64 -20.22
N ASP A 4 -16.89 14.67 -19.99
CA ASP A 4 -16.25 13.85 -21.03
C ASP A 4 -16.23 12.38 -20.57
N ASP A 5 -16.33 11.44 -21.50
CA ASP A 5 -16.32 10.00 -21.19
C ASP A 5 -14.89 9.49 -20.91
N ASN A 6 -13.86 10.24 -21.32
CA ASN A 6 -12.48 9.96 -20.94
C ASN A 6 -12.20 10.54 -19.53
N PRO A 7 -11.84 9.71 -18.52
CA PRO A 7 -11.64 10.17 -17.15
C PRO A 7 -10.50 11.20 -17.03
N ALA A 8 -9.44 11.08 -17.84
CA ALA A 8 -8.35 12.05 -17.85
C ALA A 8 -8.84 13.42 -18.33
N GLN A 9 -9.64 13.45 -19.41
CA GLN A 9 -10.20 14.70 -19.94
C GLN A 9 -11.21 15.34 -18.97
N PHE A 10 -11.98 14.52 -18.27
CA PHE A 10 -12.88 14.99 -17.22
C PHE A 10 -12.14 15.65 -16.06
N VAL A 11 -11.02 15.06 -15.62
CA VAL A 11 -10.16 15.64 -14.57
C VAL A 11 -9.53 16.95 -15.03
N ILE A 12 -9.04 17.05 -16.27
CA ILE A 12 -8.57 18.34 -16.84
C ILE A 12 -9.67 19.41 -16.73
N ASN A 13 -10.91 19.05 -17.10
CA ASN A 13 -12.04 19.98 -17.03
C ASN A 13 -12.44 20.33 -15.59
N ALA A 14 -12.24 19.42 -14.64
CA ALA A 14 -12.53 19.61 -13.21
C ALA A 14 -11.48 20.48 -12.51
N MET A 15 -10.24 20.51 -13.03
CA MET A 15 -9.13 21.32 -12.50
C MET A 15 -9.22 22.80 -12.91
N ALA A 16 -10.08 23.17 -13.86
CA ALA A 16 -10.32 24.55 -14.25
C ALA A 16 -10.69 25.41 -13.02
N PRO A 17 -10.02 26.57 -12.80
CA PRO A 17 -9.28 27.39 -13.77
C PRO A 17 -7.77 27.14 -13.92
N ALA A 18 -7.21 26.08 -13.32
CA ALA A 18 -5.78 25.79 -13.45
C ALA A 18 -5.48 25.01 -14.74
N ASP A 19 -4.40 25.38 -15.44
CA ASP A 19 -3.97 24.67 -16.64
C ASP A 19 -3.12 23.44 -16.26
N VAL A 20 -3.54 22.28 -16.76
CA VAL A 20 -2.87 20.99 -16.58
C VAL A 20 -1.89 20.76 -17.73
N ALA A 21 -0.65 20.39 -17.41
CA ALA A 21 0.39 20.11 -18.40
C ALA A 21 0.43 18.63 -18.80
N SER A 22 0.33 17.71 -17.84
CA SER A 22 0.30 16.27 -18.06
C SER A 22 -0.52 15.58 -16.97
N ILE A 23 -1.10 14.41 -17.30
CA ILE A 23 -1.75 13.53 -16.34
C ILE A 23 -1.21 12.12 -16.55
N VAL A 24 -0.85 11.46 -15.46
CA VAL A 24 -0.56 10.03 -15.41
C VAL A 24 -1.66 9.37 -14.61
N VAL A 25 -2.22 8.29 -15.17
CA VAL A 25 -3.34 7.56 -14.59
C VAL A 25 -2.82 6.23 -14.07
N ASP A 26 -3.09 5.94 -12.80
CA ASP A 26 -2.85 4.66 -12.17
C ASP A 26 -4.21 4.00 -11.91
N GLU A 27 -4.58 3.06 -12.77
CA GLU A 27 -5.87 2.38 -12.73
C GLU A 27 -5.97 1.41 -11.54
N ASP A 28 -4.85 0.83 -11.10
CA ASP A 28 -4.82 -0.15 -10.02
C ASP A 28 -5.09 0.51 -8.66
N ASN A 29 -4.47 1.66 -8.42
CA ASN A 29 -4.67 2.43 -7.19
C ASN A 29 -5.84 3.43 -7.30
N HIS A 30 -6.47 3.54 -8.47
CA HIS A 30 -7.52 4.52 -8.76
C HIS A 30 -7.08 5.96 -8.43
N THR A 31 -5.83 6.27 -8.78
CA THR A 31 -5.19 7.58 -8.54
C THR A 31 -4.76 8.23 -9.85
N MET A 32 -4.64 9.56 -9.85
CA MET A 32 -4.11 10.32 -10.98
C MET A 32 -3.09 11.35 -10.49
N ASP A 33 -1.89 11.32 -11.07
CA ASP A 33 -0.90 12.35 -10.88
C ASP A 33 -1.08 13.45 -11.93
N ILE A 34 -1.26 14.68 -11.45
CA ILE A 34 -1.51 15.86 -12.27
C ILE A 34 -0.29 16.76 -12.19
N ALA A 35 0.42 16.88 -13.31
CA ALA A 35 1.54 17.80 -13.45
C ALA A 35 1.06 19.16 -13.94
N VAL A 36 1.47 20.21 -13.25
CA VAL A 36 1.22 21.60 -13.60
C VAL A 36 2.50 22.41 -13.60
N GLU A 37 2.51 23.52 -14.34
CA GLU A 37 3.59 24.48 -14.27
C GLU A 37 3.70 25.06 -12.85
N ALA A 38 4.91 25.38 -12.39
CA ALA A 38 5.14 25.86 -11.02
C ALA A 38 4.31 27.11 -10.67
N GLY A 39 4.06 27.98 -11.66
CA GLY A 39 3.19 29.16 -11.51
C GLY A 39 1.70 28.83 -11.29
N ASN A 40 1.25 27.66 -11.76
CA ASN A 40 -0.14 27.20 -11.68
C ASN A 40 -0.39 26.25 -10.50
N LEU A 41 0.65 25.75 -9.83
CA LEU A 41 0.53 24.82 -8.70
C LEU A 41 -0.40 25.33 -7.59
N ALA A 42 -0.22 26.59 -7.17
CA ALA A 42 -1.03 27.20 -6.12
C ALA A 42 -2.52 27.30 -6.51
N GLN A 43 -2.80 27.56 -7.80
CA GLN A 43 -4.16 27.64 -8.32
C GLN A 43 -4.79 26.25 -8.44
N ALA A 44 -4.02 25.26 -8.89
CA ALA A 44 -4.44 23.87 -9.03
C ALA A 44 -4.81 23.24 -7.68
N ILE A 45 -4.02 23.47 -6.63
CA ILE A 45 -4.33 23.03 -5.26
C ILE A 45 -5.51 23.82 -4.68
N GLY A 46 -5.54 25.13 -4.90
CA GLY A 46 -6.52 26.04 -4.34
C GLY A 46 -6.34 26.27 -2.83
N ARG A 47 -7.14 27.18 -2.25
CA ARG A 47 -7.02 27.53 -0.82
C ARG A 47 -7.29 26.31 0.05
N ASN A 48 -6.34 25.92 0.90
CA ASN A 48 -6.42 24.73 1.77
C ASN A 48 -6.72 23.41 1.01
N GLY A 49 -6.23 23.29 -0.23
CA GLY A 49 -6.49 22.10 -1.06
C GLY A 49 -7.93 21.97 -1.53
N GLN A 50 -8.72 23.05 -1.48
CA GLN A 50 -10.14 22.98 -1.81
C GLN A 50 -10.38 22.59 -3.27
N ASN A 51 -9.54 23.05 -4.20
CA ASN A 51 -9.76 22.80 -5.63
C ASN A 51 -9.51 21.32 -5.97
N VAL A 52 -8.34 20.79 -5.57
CA VAL A 52 -8.02 19.37 -5.75
C VAL A 52 -9.03 18.46 -5.07
N ARG A 53 -9.52 18.82 -3.87
CA ARG A 53 -10.54 18.04 -3.15
C ARG A 53 -11.88 18.01 -3.88
N LEU A 54 -12.31 19.14 -4.44
CA LEU A 54 -13.55 19.20 -5.21
C LEU A 54 -13.41 18.43 -6.53
N ALA A 55 -12.27 18.56 -7.22
CA ALA A 55 -12.00 17.82 -8.44
C ALA A 55 -11.97 16.31 -8.18
N SER A 56 -11.32 15.87 -7.10
CA SER A 56 -11.27 14.46 -6.66
C SER A 56 -12.66 13.92 -6.32
N GLN A 57 -13.48 14.69 -5.60
CA GLN A 57 -14.87 14.30 -5.32
C GLN A 57 -15.75 14.24 -6.57
N LEU A 58 -15.48 15.09 -7.55
CA LEU A 58 -16.24 15.14 -8.80
C LEU A 58 -15.87 13.99 -9.74
N SER A 59 -14.58 13.70 -9.87
CA SER A 59 -14.07 12.60 -10.71
C SER A 59 -14.21 11.23 -10.05
N GLY A 60 -14.22 11.18 -8.72
CA GLY A 60 -14.13 9.95 -7.95
C GLY A 60 -12.71 9.38 -7.86
N TRP A 61 -11.72 10.05 -8.44
CA TRP A 61 -10.31 9.65 -8.41
C TRP A 61 -9.55 10.38 -7.31
N GLU A 62 -8.56 9.72 -6.71
CA GLU A 62 -7.59 10.40 -5.86
C GLU A 62 -6.62 11.20 -6.74
N LEU A 63 -6.50 12.51 -6.50
CA LEU A 63 -5.74 13.40 -7.37
C LEU A 63 -4.51 13.94 -6.63
N ASN A 64 -3.33 13.62 -7.17
CA ASN A 64 -2.05 14.12 -6.66
C ASN A 64 -1.56 15.26 -7.57
N VAL A 65 -1.51 16.48 -7.05
CA VAL A 65 -1.08 17.64 -7.85
C VAL A 65 0.36 17.98 -7.51
N MET A 66 1.21 18.03 -8.53
CA MET A 66 2.65 18.30 -8.39
C MET A 66 3.17 19.13 -9.57
N THR A 67 4.42 19.58 -9.49
CA THR A 67 5.03 20.27 -10.63
C THR A 67 5.46 19.30 -11.72
N VAL A 68 5.69 19.78 -12.94
CA VAL A 68 6.27 18.97 -14.03
C VAL A 68 7.62 18.38 -13.63
N ASP A 69 8.46 19.16 -12.94
CA ASP A 69 9.77 18.71 -12.44
C ASP A 69 9.61 17.60 -11.39
N ASP A 70 8.65 17.74 -10.47
CA ASP A 70 8.36 16.73 -9.45
C ASP A 70 7.83 15.43 -10.07
N LEU A 71 6.95 15.52 -11.08
CA LEU A 71 6.45 14.36 -11.80
C LEU A 71 7.60 13.60 -12.48
N GLN A 72 8.51 14.32 -13.15
CA GLN A 72 9.68 13.72 -13.78
C GLN A 72 10.61 13.05 -12.75
N ALA A 73 10.82 13.69 -11.60
CA ALA A 73 11.59 13.10 -10.51
C ALA A 73 10.92 11.85 -9.93
N LYS A 74 9.58 11.85 -9.79
CA LYS A 74 8.79 10.69 -9.36
C LYS A 74 8.97 9.52 -10.32
N HIS A 75 8.80 9.75 -11.63
CA HIS A 75 9.01 8.71 -12.64
C HIS A 75 10.42 8.14 -12.65
N GLN A 76 11.44 8.98 -12.47
CA GLN A 76 12.82 8.50 -12.37
C GLN A 76 13.03 7.64 -11.13
N ALA A 77 12.43 8.02 -9.99
CA ALA A 77 12.50 7.24 -8.76
C ALA A 77 11.74 5.91 -8.89
N GLU A 78 10.57 5.91 -9.51
CA GLU A 78 9.78 4.70 -9.79
C GLU A 78 10.53 3.74 -10.72
N ALA A 79 11.11 4.25 -11.81
CA ALA A 79 11.92 3.45 -12.73
C ALA A 79 13.13 2.83 -12.02
N HIS A 80 13.85 3.61 -11.20
CA HIS A 80 14.98 3.09 -10.45
C HIS A 80 14.57 2.03 -9.41
N ALA A 81 13.44 2.24 -8.72
CA ALA A 81 12.89 1.27 -7.79
C ALA A 81 12.46 -0.03 -8.48
N ALA A 82 11.87 0.06 -9.68
CA ALA A 82 11.51 -1.10 -10.49
C ALA A 82 12.76 -1.87 -10.95
N ILE A 83 13.80 -1.17 -11.41
CA ILE A 83 15.09 -1.78 -11.77
C ILE A 83 15.69 -2.53 -10.58
N ASP A 84 15.79 -1.88 -9.42
CA ASP A 84 16.31 -2.50 -8.20
C ASP A 84 15.50 -3.74 -7.78
N MET A 85 14.17 -3.65 -7.89
CA MET A 85 13.25 -4.75 -7.60
C MET A 85 13.49 -5.93 -8.55
N PHE A 86 13.59 -5.67 -9.85
CA PHE A 86 13.82 -6.71 -10.84
C PHE A 86 15.19 -7.36 -10.68
N THR A 87 16.27 -6.59 -10.52
CA THR A 87 17.61 -7.12 -10.28
C THR A 87 17.65 -7.99 -9.02
N LYS A 88 16.96 -7.57 -7.95
CA LYS A 88 16.92 -8.31 -6.68
C LYS A 88 16.11 -9.60 -6.74
N HIS A 89 14.96 -9.58 -7.41
CA HIS A 89 13.97 -10.66 -7.35
C HIS A 89 13.99 -11.61 -8.55
N LEU A 90 14.48 -11.16 -9.70
CA LEU A 90 14.49 -11.94 -10.95
C LEU A 90 15.87 -12.48 -11.31
N ASP A 91 16.92 -12.13 -10.57
CA ASP A 91 18.31 -12.56 -10.84
C ASP A 91 18.72 -12.25 -12.29
N ILE A 92 18.52 -10.98 -12.66
CA ILE A 92 18.90 -10.38 -13.94
C ILE A 92 19.85 -9.20 -13.70
N ASP A 93 20.62 -8.82 -14.71
CA ASP A 93 21.47 -7.63 -14.62
C ASP A 93 20.67 -6.33 -14.76
N GLU A 94 21.32 -5.21 -14.42
CA GLU A 94 20.72 -3.87 -14.45
C GLU A 94 20.41 -3.42 -15.89
N GLU A 95 21.23 -3.84 -16.87
CA GLU A 95 21.01 -3.52 -18.29
C GLU A 95 19.71 -4.15 -18.78
N PHE A 96 19.48 -5.43 -18.45
CA PHE A 96 18.27 -6.15 -18.81
C PHE A 96 17.05 -5.64 -18.04
N ALA A 97 17.20 -5.31 -16.75
CA ALA A 97 16.13 -4.69 -15.96
C ALA A 97 15.70 -3.33 -16.53
N THR A 98 16.65 -2.53 -17.05
CA THR A 98 16.35 -1.25 -17.70
C THR A 98 15.52 -1.44 -18.95
N VAL A 99 15.84 -2.44 -19.79
CA VAL A 99 15.05 -2.77 -20.99
C VAL A 99 13.61 -3.11 -20.61
N LEU A 100 13.39 -3.93 -19.57
CA LEU A 100 12.03 -4.26 -19.13
C LEU A 100 11.24 -3.02 -18.69
N VAL A 101 11.87 -2.08 -17.97
CA VAL A 101 11.24 -0.83 -17.56
C VAL A 101 10.95 0.09 -18.75
N GLU A 102 11.84 0.15 -19.73
CA GLU A 102 11.62 0.92 -20.97
C GLU A 102 10.47 0.37 -21.83
N GLU A 103 10.28 -0.96 -21.82
CA GLU A 103 9.13 -1.64 -22.43
C GLU A 103 7.83 -1.47 -21.63
N GLY A 104 7.89 -0.82 -20.46
CA GLY A 104 6.74 -0.44 -19.66
C GLY A 104 6.42 -1.37 -18.49
N PHE A 105 7.27 -2.37 -18.21
CA PHE A 105 7.09 -3.23 -17.04
C PHE A 105 7.55 -2.52 -15.78
N SER A 106 6.64 -2.37 -14.83
CA SER A 106 6.86 -1.65 -13.57
C SER A 106 6.71 -2.53 -12.33
N SER A 107 6.13 -3.74 -12.48
CA SER A 107 5.85 -4.64 -11.37
C SER A 107 6.19 -6.11 -11.65
N LEU A 108 6.37 -6.91 -10.59
CA LEU A 108 6.60 -8.36 -10.72
C LEU A 108 5.32 -9.09 -11.16
N GLU A 109 4.16 -8.53 -10.83
CA GLU A 109 2.83 -9.01 -11.18
C GLU A 109 2.60 -8.97 -12.68
N GLU A 110 2.95 -7.85 -13.33
CA GLU A 110 2.89 -7.73 -14.80
C GLU A 110 3.74 -8.83 -15.44
N LEU A 111 5.00 -8.96 -15.05
CA LEU A 111 5.90 -9.98 -15.59
C LEU A 111 5.37 -11.41 -15.35
N ALA A 112 4.72 -11.67 -14.21
CA ALA A 112 4.19 -13.00 -13.89
C ALA A 112 2.95 -13.38 -14.71
N TYR A 113 2.10 -12.41 -15.07
CA TYR A 113 0.74 -12.66 -15.59
C TYR A 113 0.46 -12.15 -17.01
N VAL A 114 1.27 -11.23 -17.54
CA VAL A 114 1.15 -10.72 -18.92
C VAL A 114 1.24 -11.87 -19.95
N PRO A 115 0.52 -11.77 -21.08
CA PRO A 115 0.62 -12.73 -22.17
C PRO A 115 2.06 -12.90 -22.67
N ILE A 116 2.48 -14.14 -22.92
CA ILE A 116 3.85 -14.47 -23.37
C ILE A 116 4.21 -13.70 -24.65
N ASN A 117 3.22 -13.48 -25.51
CA ASN A 117 3.38 -12.77 -26.77
C ASN A 117 3.87 -11.32 -26.59
N GLU A 118 3.47 -10.63 -25.52
CA GLU A 118 3.95 -9.27 -25.24
C GLU A 118 5.41 -9.29 -24.76
N LEU A 119 5.77 -10.29 -23.95
CA LEU A 119 7.16 -10.49 -23.52
C LEU A 119 8.10 -10.92 -24.65
N LEU A 120 7.58 -11.61 -25.68
CA LEU A 120 8.35 -12.00 -26.87
C LEU A 120 8.64 -10.82 -27.81
N GLU A 121 7.95 -9.69 -27.66
CA GLU A 121 8.23 -8.48 -28.45
C GLU A 121 9.48 -7.74 -27.93
N VAL A 122 9.86 -7.99 -26.68
CA VAL A 122 11.05 -7.41 -26.04
C VAL A 122 12.31 -8.01 -26.64
N ASP A 123 13.25 -7.16 -27.05
CA ASP A 123 14.52 -7.60 -27.64
C ASP A 123 15.36 -8.37 -26.61
N GLY A 124 15.88 -9.53 -27.03
CA GLY A 124 16.70 -10.40 -26.18
C GLY A 124 15.93 -11.41 -25.33
N LEU A 125 14.59 -11.46 -25.41
CA LEU A 125 13.79 -12.51 -24.77
C LEU A 125 13.43 -13.65 -25.74
N ASP A 126 13.64 -14.88 -25.28
CA ASP A 126 13.19 -16.11 -25.93
C ASP A 126 12.17 -16.86 -25.05
N GLU A 127 11.50 -17.88 -25.60
CA GLU A 127 10.47 -18.61 -24.85
C GLU A 127 11.02 -19.24 -23.54
N GLU A 128 12.27 -19.71 -23.54
CA GLU A 128 12.90 -20.33 -22.38
C GLU A 128 13.21 -19.32 -21.27
N THR A 129 13.76 -18.16 -21.63
CA THR A 129 14.05 -17.05 -20.70
C THR A 129 12.78 -16.43 -20.15
N ILE A 130 11.72 -16.29 -20.97
CA ILE A 130 10.42 -15.81 -20.51
C ILE A 130 9.82 -16.76 -19.47
N GLU A 131 9.81 -18.07 -19.75
CA GLU A 131 9.30 -19.05 -18.78
C GLU A 131 10.06 -18.99 -17.46
N ALA A 132 11.40 -18.92 -17.52
CA ALA A 132 12.24 -18.80 -16.33
C ALA A 132 11.97 -17.49 -15.57
N LEU A 133 11.83 -16.36 -16.27
CA LEU A 133 11.56 -15.05 -15.67
C LEU A 133 10.19 -15.03 -14.99
N ARG A 134 9.16 -15.62 -15.62
CA ARG A 134 7.83 -15.78 -15.02
C ARG A 134 7.84 -16.65 -13.77
N GLU A 135 8.58 -17.74 -13.79
CA GLU A 135 8.72 -18.61 -12.63
C GLU A 135 9.39 -17.87 -11.47
N ARG A 136 10.48 -17.14 -11.74
CA ARG A 136 11.17 -16.31 -10.74
C ARG A 136 10.25 -15.21 -10.19
N ALA A 137 9.51 -14.52 -11.05
CA ALA A 137 8.54 -13.50 -10.64
C ALA A 137 7.48 -14.08 -9.69
N LYS A 138 6.88 -15.23 -10.04
CA LYS A 138 5.90 -15.92 -9.17
C LYS A 138 6.49 -16.36 -7.84
N ASN A 139 7.72 -16.89 -7.85
CA ASN A 139 8.41 -17.30 -6.64
C ASN A 139 8.74 -16.09 -5.74
N ALA A 140 9.15 -14.97 -6.34
CA ALA A 140 9.39 -13.72 -5.64
C ALA A 140 8.09 -13.18 -5.01
N LEU A 141 6.99 -13.14 -5.77
CA LEU A 141 5.67 -12.73 -5.26
C LEU A 141 5.21 -13.62 -4.11
N THR A 142 5.39 -14.94 -4.21
CA THR A 142 5.06 -15.87 -3.13
C THR A 142 5.91 -15.60 -1.89
N THR A 143 7.20 -15.37 -2.07
CA THR A 143 8.12 -15.06 -0.96
C THR A 143 7.76 -13.74 -0.30
N LEU A 144 7.41 -12.72 -1.09
CA LEU A 144 6.97 -11.42 -0.60
C LEU A 144 5.62 -11.51 0.10
N ALA A 145 4.69 -12.32 -0.40
CA ALA A 145 3.41 -12.57 0.26
C ALA A 145 3.61 -13.26 1.62
N LEU A 146 4.46 -14.29 1.69
CA LEU A 146 4.81 -14.96 2.93
C LEU A 146 5.51 -14.01 3.91
N ALA A 147 6.47 -13.22 3.45
CA ALA A 147 7.14 -12.22 4.29
C ALA A 147 6.17 -11.11 4.76
N LYS A 148 5.20 -10.74 3.92
CA LYS A 148 4.12 -9.82 4.27
C LYS A 148 3.20 -10.45 5.31
N GLU A 149 2.83 -11.72 5.19
CA GLU A 149 2.06 -12.47 6.19
C GLU A 149 2.84 -12.64 7.51
N GLU A 150 4.14 -12.91 7.45
CA GLU A 150 5.02 -13.00 8.62
C GLU A 150 5.17 -11.64 9.33
N SER A 151 5.26 -10.54 8.57
CA SER A 151 5.42 -9.18 9.12
C SER A 151 4.12 -8.53 9.57
N LEU A 152 3.00 -8.77 8.88
CA LEU A 152 1.66 -8.49 9.41
C LEU A 152 1.34 -9.39 10.59
N GLY A 153 2.12 -10.46 10.75
CA GLY A 153 2.01 -11.42 11.82
C GLY A 153 0.72 -12.19 11.65
N ASN A 154 0.85 -13.49 11.76
CA ASN A 154 -0.21 -14.38 12.19
C ASN A 154 -0.53 -14.06 13.67
N GLN A 155 -0.77 -12.79 14.01
CA GLN A 155 -1.19 -12.33 15.33
C GLN A 155 -2.70 -12.62 15.43
N GLU A 156 -3.05 -13.89 15.30
CA GLU A 156 -4.31 -14.34 15.85
C GLU A 156 -4.15 -14.32 17.38
N PRO A 157 -5.08 -13.67 18.10
CA PRO A 157 -5.06 -13.75 19.55
C PRO A 157 -5.18 -15.22 19.96
N ALA A 158 -4.31 -15.67 20.85
CA ALA A 158 -4.30 -17.02 21.38
C ALA A 158 -5.63 -17.32 22.12
N GLU A 159 -5.98 -18.60 22.24
CA GLU A 159 -7.28 -19.03 22.79
C GLU A 159 -7.50 -18.54 24.23
N ASP A 160 -6.43 -18.41 25.01
CA ASP A 160 -6.42 -17.87 26.35
C ASP A 160 -6.85 -16.38 26.37
N LEU A 161 -6.34 -15.57 25.45
CA LEU A 161 -6.74 -14.17 25.29
C LEU A 161 -8.20 -14.07 24.82
N LEU A 162 -8.62 -14.92 23.88
CA LEU A 162 -9.99 -14.98 23.38
C LEU A 162 -11.02 -15.42 24.44
N ASN A 163 -10.60 -16.21 25.43
CA ASN A 163 -11.46 -16.68 26.52
C ASN A 163 -11.51 -15.71 27.71
N LEU A 164 -10.84 -14.56 27.65
CA LEU A 164 -10.86 -13.54 28.69
C LEU A 164 -12.26 -12.93 28.85
N GLU A 165 -12.82 -13.00 30.05
CA GLU A 165 -14.13 -12.42 30.34
C GLU A 165 -14.12 -10.90 30.13
N GLY A 166 -15.01 -10.40 29.26
CA GLY A 166 -15.12 -8.98 28.93
C GLY A 166 -14.29 -8.53 27.74
N LEU A 167 -13.53 -9.42 27.09
CA LEU A 167 -12.85 -9.14 25.83
C LEU A 167 -13.67 -9.67 24.64
N ASP A 168 -14.16 -8.75 23.80
CA ASP A 168 -14.81 -9.15 22.54
C ASP A 168 -13.77 -9.65 21.53
N ARG A 169 -14.17 -10.63 20.71
CA ARG A 169 -13.32 -11.18 19.63
C ARG A 169 -12.73 -10.08 18.74
N ALA A 170 -13.54 -9.07 18.39
CA ALA A 170 -13.08 -7.94 17.58
C ALA A 170 -12.05 -7.03 18.29
N LEU A 171 -12.06 -6.95 19.63
CA LEU A 171 -11.03 -6.25 20.40
C LEU A 171 -9.76 -7.09 20.53
N ALA A 172 -9.88 -8.41 20.69
CA ALA A 172 -8.73 -9.32 20.74
C ALA A 172 -7.88 -9.27 19.45
N PHE A 173 -8.51 -9.22 18.27
CA PHE A 173 -7.78 -9.05 17.00
C PHE A 173 -7.12 -7.67 16.85
N ARG A 174 -7.61 -6.65 17.55
CA ARG A 174 -6.99 -5.30 17.54
C ARG A 174 -5.83 -5.20 18.52
N LEU A 175 -5.90 -5.90 19.65
CA LEU A 175 -4.74 -6.12 20.54
C LEU A 175 -3.65 -6.89 19.82
N ALA A 176 -4.04 -7.94 19.12
CA ALA A 176 -3.19 -8.72 18.25
C ALA A 176 -2.90 -8.02 16.92
N SER A 177 -3.17 -6.73 16.71
CA SER A 177 -2.50 -5.99 15.63
C SER A 177 -1.40 -5.07 16.16
N LYS A 178 -1.32 -4.97 17.50
CA LYS A 178 -0.34 -4.20 18.26
C LYS A 178 0.75 -5.09 18.89
N GLY A 179 0.79 -6.38 18.55
CA GLY A 179 1.75 -7.34 19.08
C GLY A 179 1.29 -8.08 20.34
N VAL A 180 0.07 -7.81 20.84
CA VAL A 180 -0.46 -8.44 22.06
C VAL A 180 -1.26 -9.68 21.67
N CYS A 181 -0.62 -10.84 21.68
CA CYS A 181 -1.21 -12.08 21.16
C CYS A 181 -1.67 -13.03 22.26
N THR A 182 -1.09 -12.95 23.46
CA THR A 182 -1.39 -13.85 24.59
C THR A 182 -1.93 -13.10 25.80
N LEU A 183 -2.47 -13.84 26.80
CA LEU A 183 -2.84 -13.23 28.08
C LEU A 183 -1.65 -12.59 28.79
N GLU A 184 -0.47 -13.20 28.69
CA GLU A 184 0.77 -12.69 29.30
C GLU A 184 1.17 -11.37 28.66
N ASP A 185 1.13 -11.27 27.32
CA ASP A 185 1.42 -10.03 26.61
C ASP A 185 0.49 -8.89 27.06
N LEU A 186 -0.80 -9.20 27.28
CA LEU A 186 -1.78 -8.23 27.76
C LEU A 186 -1.54 -7.83 29.22
N ALA A 187 -1.09 -8.77 30.07
CA ALA A 187 -0.75 -8.51 31.46
C ALA A 187 0.49 -7.60 31.60
N GLU A 188 1.40 -7.64 30.65
CA GLU A 188 2.60 -6.80 30.60
C GLU A 188 2.33 -5.37 30.09
N GLN A 189 1.22 -5.12 29.39
CA GLN A 189 0.87 -3.78 28.90
C GLN A 189 0.50 -2.79 30.02
N GLY A 190 0.71 -1.50 29.74
CA GLY A 190 0.11 -0.38 30.47
C GLY A 190 -1.22 0.05 29.86
N VAL A 191 -2.01 0.83 30.63
CA VAL A 191 -3.24 1.44 30.10
C VAL A 191 -2.93 2.36 28.92
N ASP A 192 -1.85 3.16 29.04
CA ASP A 192 -1.39 4.10 28.03
C ASP A 192 -0.94 3.42 26.71
N ASP A 193 -0.55 2.15 26.75
CA ASP A 193 -0.13 1.40 25.55
C ASP A 193 -1.35 0.92 24.73
N LEU A 194 -2.53 0.89 25.36
CA LEU A 194 -3.77 0.39 24.77
C LEU A 194 -4.77 1.50 24.39
N THR A 195 -4.51 2.76 24.78
CA THR A 195 -5.40 3.90 24.49
C THR A 195 -5.51 4.22 22.99
N ASP A 196 -4.52 3.80 22.19
CA ASP A 196 -4.52 3.98 20.74
C ASP A 196 -5.48 3.03 20.00
N ILE A 197 -6.08 2.08 20.70
CA ILE A 197 -7.01 1.11 20.10
C ILE A 197 -8.41 1.73 20.10
N GLU A 198 -8.92 2.05 18.91
CA GLU A 198 -10.26 2.61 18.75
C GLU A 198 -11.33 1.73 19.43
N GLY A 199 -12.26 2.33 20.18
CA GLY A 199 -13.33 1.58 20.85
C GLY A 199 -12.91 0.84 22.11
N MET A 200 -11.70 1.10 22.63
CA MET A 200 -11.28 0.75 23.98
C MET A 200 -11.19 2.02 24.82
N SER A 201 -11.84 2.03 25.99
CA SER A 201 -11.67 3.12 26.97
C SER A 201 -10.59 2.79 27.99
N ASP A 202 -9.98 3.80 28.60
CA ASP A 202 -8.95 3.63 29.64
C ASP A 202 -9.41 2.74 30.79
N GLU A 203 -10.68 2.85 31.19
CA GLU A 203 -11.30 2.03 32.24
C GLU A 203 -11.41 0.55 31.80
N GLN A 204 -11.78 0.31 30.54
CA GLN A 204 -11.86 -1.04 29.98
C GLN A 204 -10.47 -1.65 29.78
N ALA A 205 -9.50 -0.88 29.30
CA ALA A 205 -8.11 -1.30 29.16
C ALA A 205 -7.52 -1.71 30.52
N GLY A 206 -7.72 -0.87 31.55
CA GLY A 206 -7.30 -1.17 32.92
C GLY A 206 -7.96 -2.42 33.48
N ALA A 207 -9.26 -2.61 33.25
CA ALA A 207 -9.98 -3.80 33.71
C ALA A 207 -9.46 -5.08 33.03
N LEU A 208 -9.20 -5.04 31.73
CA LEU A 208 -8.69 -6.17 30.95
C LEU A 208 -7.25 -6.54 31.36
N ILE A 209 -6.36 -5.55 31.54
CA ILE A 209 -4.99 -5.78 32.02
C ILE A 209 -5.01 -6.41 33.42
N MET A 210 -5.86 -5.91 34.32
CA MET A 210 -5.99 -6.47 35.66
C MET A 210 -6.58 -7.89 35.66
N ALA A 211 -7.55 -8.15 34.78
CA ALA A 211 -8.11 -9.49 34.58
C ALA A 211 -7.04 -10.47 34.06
N ALA A 212 -6.26 -10.06 33.06
CA ALA A 212 -5.15 -10.83 32.52
C ALA A 212 -4.08 -11.12 33.59
N ARG A 213 -3.63 -10.10 34.33
CA ARG A 213 -2.70 -10.27 35.46
C ARG A 213 -3.23 -11.22 36.53
N ASN A 214 -4.53 -11.15 36.82
CA ASN A 214 -5.11 -12.03 37.82
C ASN A 214 -5.06 -13.50 37.38
N ILE A 215 -5.33 -13.78 36.12
CA ILE A 215 -5.27 -15.14 35.58
C ILE A 215 -3.80 -15.62 35.50
N CYS A 216 -2.87 -14.79 35.04
CA CYS A 216 -1.46 -15.15 34.89
C CYS A 216 -0.72 -15.32 36.24
N TRP A 217 -1.05 -14.52 37.27
CA TRP A 217 -0.33 -14.53 38.56
C TRP A 217 -1.07 -15.23 39.70
N PHE A 218 -2.40 -15.39 39.62
CA PHE A 218 -3.21 -16.01 40.67
C PHE A 218 -4.04 -17.22 40.18
N GLY A 219 -3.80 -17.70 38.96
CA GLY A 219 -4.52 -18.84 38.36
C GLY A 219 -4.19 -20.23 38.93
N ASP A 220 -3.14 -20.36 39.74
CA ASP A 220 -2.71 -21.63 40.36
C ASP A 220 -3.57 -22.06 41.57
N ASP A 221 -4.58 -21.28 41.98
CA ASP A 221 -5.41 -21.52 43.17
C ASP A 221 -6.80 -22.15 42.89
N ALA A 222 -6.98 -22.87 41.76
CA ALA A 222 -8.24 -23.54 41.39
C ALA A 222 -8.15 -25.07 41.30
#